data_AF-A0A381W2J0-F1
#
_entry.id   AF-A0A381W2J0-F1
#
_cell.length_a   1.000
_cell.length_b   1.000
_cell.length_c   1.000
_cell.angle_alpha   90.00
_cell.angle_beta   90.00
_cell.angle_gamma   90.00
#
_symmetry.space_group_name_H-M   'P 1'
#
loop_
_entity.id
_entity.type
_entity.pdbx_description
1 polymer ?
#
loop_
_entity_poly.entity_id
_entity_poly.type
_entity_poly.pdbx_seq_one_letter_code
_entity_poly.pdbx_strand_id
1 'polypeptide(L)'
;VAGFALLGTVTQAADTYTPGKPVRGDFKTFARGFLENNCFDCHDADTTKGDLNLTELGQVDETNAAVWKSIWAQVALQEMPPKKKSQVEIIDRLRFSDWVVAELQRVMKDKGGFHAHLDPNKGNFVAHDLLFGPLPKGIRLVPTASPARIWRVTPQEHITRLNELINTEPAFDPAKPGQRTRGDMVPTNHGGELKLYFGTDRIIRWEGGTVAYATAVKSVPVVLSSKRKHGLENYPDFYTVNSSEATQILDKAEDILRYMAYGPMSLVGFPEQITDDPKTYDKIKPKGDIRGTPIAIVYNTKIVRPLTPIHDLMKEEGVIEDRLSAVVSFLFEAVTFRPPTAEESDEYLQIVKDSIAKVGKEDGVFMGLSAIFLDRDALFRPELAAGGKPDVHGRVMLQDWELGLALNHALSYIQPDPQLRKAIVEGRMRTREDVKREVSRMLDDDSIRKPRVLRFFRDFFDYDLGGYICKDNAALARTGVSARGTSHYQAMFHATASTDRLIELILQKDEDVLKELLTTQQVVATGNDKTYFGKKNNKEEREVATLVRKKEAEAKLEKETAAVADLEKEISELEDKLRADPGDQVPPELLVNGSFSKVTFEEPDNWELEKGTLNQTELATGKVVAVRGVVTL
;
A
#
# COMPACT_ATOMS: atom_id res chain seq x y z
N VAL A 1 29.25 23.84 77.43
CA VAL A 1 27.98 23.08 77.42
C VAL A 1 27.23 23.46 76.15
N ALA A 2 26.80 22.44 75.41
CA ALA A 2 26.55 22.42 73.97
C ALA A 2 25.44 23.35 73.47
N GLY A 3 25.68 23.99 72.32
CA GLY A 3 24.65 24.55 71.45
C GLY A 3 24.30 23.54 70.36
N PHE A 4 23.09 23.00 70.38
CA PHE A 4 22.54 22.13 69.35
C PHE A 4 22.23 22.95 68.10
N ALA A 5 22.95 22.71 67.00
CA ALA A 5 22.57 23.18 65.67
C ALA A 5 21.68 22.12 65.02
N LEU A 6 20.42 22.47 64.75
CA LEU A 6 19.52 21.67 63.91
C LEU A 6 20.09 21.64 62.48
N LEU A 7 20.59 20.48 62.06
CA LEU A 7 20.77 20.14 60.66
C LEU A 7 19.39 19.79 60.08
N GLY A 8 18.70 20.81 59.56
CA GLY A 8 17.58 20.61 58.66
C GLY A 8 18.12 20.04 57.35
N THR A 9 17.92 18.75 57.11
CA THR A 9 18.12 18.14 55.80
C THR A 9 17.15 18.78 54.83
N VAL A 10 17.66 19.69 53.99
CA VAL A 10 16.99 20.07 52.74
C VAL A 10 16.92 18.79 51.92
N THR A 11 15.77 18.13 51.91
CA THR A 11 15.46 17.07 50.96
C THR A 11 15.56 17.68 49.57
N GLN A 12 16.69 17.46 48.91
CA GLN A 12 16.89 17.75 47.50
C GLN A 12 15.78 16.98 46.76
N ALA A 13 14.77 17.71 46.26
CA ALA A 13 13.72 17.10 45.47
C ALA A 13 14.40 16.31 44.35
N ALA A 14 14.11 15.02 44.23
CA ALA A 14 14.67 14.20 43.16
C ALA A 14 14.43 14.91 41.83
N ASP A 15 15.50 15.32 41.15
CA ASP A 15 15.45 16.07 39.90
C ASP A 15 14.57 15.30 38.93
N THR A 16 13.37 15.81 38.71
CA THR A 16 12.40 15.17 37.85
C THR A 16 12.71 15.61 36.43
N TYR A 17 12.97 14.66 35.54
CA TYR A 17 13.27 14.93 34.13
C TYR A 17 12.12 14.49 33.22
N THR A 18 11.77 15.35 32.27
CA THR A 18 10.80 15.05 31.22
C THR A 18 11.51 15.15 29.87
N PRO A 19 11.79 14.01 29.21
CA PRO A 19 12.41 13.98 27.89
C PRO A 19 11.66 14.86 26.89
N GLY A 20 12.40 15.49 25.98
CA GLY A 20 11.85 16.38 24.96
C GLY A 20 11.44 17.78 25.43
N LYS A 21 11.59 18.12 26.71
CA LYS A 21 11.52 19.52 27.17
C LYS A 21 12.86 20.22 26.94
N PRO A 22 12.86 21.56 26.71
CA PRO A 22 14.11 22.32 26.58
C PRO A 22 15.03 22.09 27.78
N VAL A 23 16.25 21.67 27.51
CA VAL A 23 17.29 21.46 28.53
C VAL A 23 17.87 22.82 28.91
N ARG A 24 18.05 23.07 30.21
CA ARG A 24 18.68 24.29 30.73
C ARG A 24 20.20 24.15 30.73
N GLY A 25 20.90 25.15 30.22
CA GLY A 25 22.37 25.23 30.22
C GLY A 25 22.95 25.38 28.81
N ASP A 26 24.13 25.96 28.72
CA ASP A 26 24.91 26.10 27.49
C ASP A 26 26.12 25.15 27.48
N PHE A 27 26.96 25.23 26.45
CA PHE A 27 28.14 24.38 26.35
C PHE A 27 29.06 24.49 27.57
N LYS A 28 29.30 25.70 28.08
CA LYS A 28 30.26 25.93 29.18
C LYS A 28 29.70 25.48 30.53
N THR A 29 28.41 25.71 30.75
CA THR A 29 27.75 25.49 32.05
C THR A 29 27.19 24.07 32.21
N PHE A 30 27.03 23.33 31.12
CA PHE A 30 26.43 22.00 31.14
C PHE A 30 27.26 20.96 30.36
N ALA A 31 27.39 21.11 29.05
CA ALA A 31 27.94 20.04 28.20
C ALA A 31 29.42 19.76 28.48
N ARG A 32 30.22 20.80 28.74
CA ARG A 32 31.64 20.65 29.08
C ARG A 32 31.84 19.83 30.35
N GLY A 33 31.09 20.10 31.40
CA GLY A 33 31.16 19.32 32.64
C GLY A 33 30.76 17.85 32.44
N PHE A 34 29.82 17.58 31.53
CA PHE A 34 29.50 16.21 31.15
C PHE A 34 30.68 15.51 30.45
N LEU A 35 31.33 16.17 29.49
CA LEU A 35 32.48 15.62 28.78
C LEU A 35 33.69 15.39 29.70
N GLU A 36 33.95 16.32 30.62
CA GLU A 36 35.03 16.22 31.62
C GLU A 36 34.86 14.98 32.50
N ASN A 37 33.63 14.73 32.99
CA ASN A 37 33.37 13.65 33.92
C ASN A 37 33.24 12.26 33.26
N ASN A 38 32.92 12.20 31.96
CA ASN A 38 32.50 10.95 31.33
C ASN A 38 33.29 10.58 30.05
N CYS A 39 34.05 11.52 29.47
CA CYS A 39 34.67 11.32 28.16
C CYS A 39 36.19 11.55 28.16
N PHE A 40 36.69 12.57 28.87
CA PHE A 40 38.09 13.01 28.74
C PHE A 40 39.13 11.99 29.20
N ASP A 41 38.81 11.14 30.18
CA ASP A 41 39.69 10.03 30.61
C ASP A 41 40.14 9.08 29.49
N CYS A 42 39.41 9.03 28.37
CA CYS A 42 39.74 8.19 27.22
C CYS A 42 39.97 8.98 25.92
N HIS A 43 39.40 10.19 25.82
CA HIS A 43 39.37 11.01 24.61
C HIS A 43 40.05 12.37 24.83
N ASP A 44 41.20 12.37 25.50
CA ASP A 44 42.09 13.51 25.63
C ASP A 44 43.20 13.48 24.58
N ALA A 45 44.11 14.47 24.65
CA ALA A 45 45.25 14.59 23.73
C ALA A 45 46.29 13.47 23.89
N ASP A 46 46.35 12.83 25.06
CA ASP A 46 47.35 11.81 25.37
C ASP A 46 46.87 10.39 25.03
N THR A 47 45.62 10.07 25.39
CA THR A 47 45.03 8.73 25.25
C THR A 47 44.37 8.53 23.89
N THR A 48 43.66 9.54 23.38
CA THR A 48 43.05 9.61 22.04
C THR A 48 42.40 8.30 21.55
N LYS A 49 41.62 7.61 22.40
CA LYS A 49 41.02 6.32 22.01
C LYS A 49 40.07 6.48 20.83
N GLY A 50 40.18 5.57 19.86
CA GLY A 50 39.38 5.62 18.64
C GLY A 50 39.71 6.82 17.75
N ASP A 51 40.96 7.33 17.84
CA ASP A 51 41.48 8.47 17.08
C ASP A 51 40.65 9.75 17.26
N LEU A 52 40.10 9.95 18.47
CA LEU A 52 39.22 11.07 18.81
C LEU A 52 39.71 11.79 20.07
N ASN A 53 40.03 13.07 19.92
CA ASN A 53 40.30 14.01 21.01
C ASN A 53 39.12 14.99 21.16
N LEU A 54 38.53 15.04 22.35
CA LEU A 54 37.36 15.87 22.68
C LEU A 54 37.71 17.11 23.53
N THR A 55 38.96 17.26 23.95
CA THR A 55 39.39 18.39 24.82
C THR A 55 39.31 19.74 24.12
N GLU A 56 39.51 19.76 22.80
CA GLU A 56 39.39 20.95 21.96
C GLU A 56 37.98 21.14 21.37
N LEU A 57 37.06 20.22 21.65
CA LEU A 57 35.69 20.30 21.13
C LEU A 57 34.96 21.49 21.78
N GLY A 58 34.53 22.45 20.96
CA GLY A 58 33.77 23.61 21.39
C GLY A 58 32.26 23.41 21.37
N GLN A 59 31.52 24.51 21.51
CA GLN A 59 30.07 24.54 21.31
C GLN A 59 29.69 23.96 19.93
N VAL A 60 28.47 23.45 19.80
CA VAL A 60 27.99 22.94 18.51
C VAL A 60 27.99 24.05 17.47
N ASP A 61 28.65 23.79 16.35
CA ASP A 61 28.68 24.60 15.15
C ASP A 61 28.72 23.69 13.91
N GLU A 62 28.73 24.31 12.74
CA GLU A 62 28.64 23.61 11.46
C GLU A 62 29.86 22.73 11.16
N THR A 63 31.04 23.15 11.63
CA THR A 63 32.32 22.48 11.37
C THR A 63 32.48 21.24 12.23
N ASN A 64 31.88 21.24 13.43
CA ASN A 64 31.96 20.15 14.39
C ASN A 64 30.66 19.34 14.54
N ALA A 65 29.59 19.67 13.79
CA ALA A 65 28.30 18.99 13.86
C ALA A 65 28.40 17.46 13.65
N ALA A 66 29.30 17.00 12.78
CA ALA A 66 29.51 15.57 12.54
C ALA A 66 30.06 14.85 13.80
N VAL A 67 30.98 15.50 14.53
CA VAL A 67 31.54 14.97 15.78
C VAL A 67 30.48 14.93 16.85
N TRP A 68 29.72 16.01 17.05
CA TRP A 68 28.60 16.05 18.00
C TRP A 68 27.51 15.04 17.69
N LYS A 69 27.19 14.82 16.41
CA LYS A 69 26.27 13.74 15.98
C LYS A 69 26.81 12.36 16.37
N SER A 70 28.11 12.13 16.23
CA SER A 70 28.74 10.87 16.65
C SER A 70 28.66 10.68 18.17
N ILE A 71 29.00 11.72 18.94
CA ILE A 71 28.89 11.72 20.41
C ILE A 71 27.47 11.41 20.85
N TRP A 72 26.48 12.14 20.29
CA TRP A 72 25.07 11.90 20.56
C TRP A 72 24.68 10.43 20.30
N ALA A 73 25.10 9.87 19.16
CA ALA A 73 24.79 8.48 18.83
C ALA A 73 25.41 7.50 19.84
N GLN A 74 26.68 7.65 20.19
CA GLN A 74 27.36 6.76 21.15
C GLN A 74 26.74 6.82 22.55
N VAL A 75 26.39 8.03 23.02
CA VAL A 75 25.78 8.24 24.33
C VAL A 75 24.33 7.75 24.35
N ALA A 76 23.53 8.05 23.32
CA ALA A 76 22.14 7.60 23.23
C ALA A 76 22.02 6.06 23.17
N LEU A 77 22.97 5.40 22.50
CA LEU A 77 23.05 3.94 22.38
C LEU A 77 23.66 3.24 23.60
N GLN A 78 24.16 4.00 24.58
CA GLN A 78 24.89 3.46 25.75
C GLN A 78 26.15 2.67 25.38
N GLU A 79 26.75 2.97 24.22
CA GLU A 79 28.05 2.41 23.83
C GLU A 79 29.19 3.13 24.54
N MET A 80 28.96 4.40 24.90
CA MET A 80 29.88 5.22 25.69
C MET A 80 29.22 5.74 26.97
N PRO A 81 29.91 5.69 28.12
CA PRO A 81 31.23 5.08 28.35
C PRO A 81 31.24 3.55 28.14
N PRO A 82 32.37 2.91 27.80
CA PRO A 82 32.40 1.47 27.54
C PRO A 82 31.96 0.65 28.76
N LYS A 83 31.41 -0.55 28.54
CA LYS A 83 30.86 -1.44 29.60
C LYS A 83 31.76 -1.68 30.82
N LYS A 84 33.09 -1.51 30.68
CA LYS A 84 34.09 -1.68 31.77
C LYS A 84 34.31 -0.41 32.61
N LYS A 85 33.63 0.69 32.31
CA LYS A 85 33.73 1.99 33.00
C LYS A 85 32.39 2.32 33.67
N SER A 86 32.44 3.23 34.63
CA SER A 86 31.25 3.78 35.28
C SER A 86 30.29 4.33 34.23
N GLN A 87 29.04 3.87 34.27
CA GLN A 87 28.01 4.28 33.34
C GLN A 87 27.37 5.58 33.80
N VAL A 88 26.85 6.35 32.85
CA VAL A 88 26.11 7.57 33.13
C VAL A 88 24.71 7.22 33.60
N GLU A 89 24.25 7.87 34.67
CA GLU A 89 22.87 7.74 35.16
C GLU A 89 21.85 8.14 34.07
N ILE A 90 20.69 7.48 34.09
CA ILE A 90 19.70 7.56 33.00
C ILE A 90 19.26 9.02 32.75
N ILE A 91 19.00 9.79 33.81
CA ILE A 91 18.55 11.18 33.70
C ILE A 91 19.63 12.07 33.07
N ASP A 92 20.87 11.97 33.54
CA ASP A 92 21.97 12.82 33.04
C ASP A 92 22.31 12.49 31.60
N ARG A 93 22.26 11.20 31.23
CA ARG A 93 22.41 10.74 29.86
C ARG A 93 21.33 11.32 28.94
N LEU A 94 20.05 11.18 29.32
CA LEU A 94 18.94 11.69 28.51
C LEU A 94 18.98 13.22 28.39
N ARG A 95 19.30 13.93 29.48
CA ARG A 95 19.49 15.39 29.48
C ARG A 95 20.59 15.81 28.52
N PHE A 96 21.73 15.13 28.55
CA PHE A 96 22.84 15.44 27.65
C PHE A 96 22.49 15.13 26.19
N SER A 97 21.88 13.97 25.92
CA SER A 97 21.41 13.62 24.58
C SER A 97 20.41 14.65 24.02
N ASP A 98 19.41 15.05 24.79
CA ASP A 98 18.41 16.04 24.37
C ASP A 98 19.04 17.43 24.15
N TRP A 99 20.04 17.80 24.95
CA TRP A 99 20.80 19.05 24.73
C TRP A 99 21.57 19.03 23.41
N VAL A 100 22.28 17.93 23.10
CA VAL A 100 23.02 17.81 21.83
C VAL A 100 22.06 17.85 20.64
N VAL A 101 20.90 17.18 20.74
CA VAL A 101 19.86 17.22 19.69
C VAL A 101 19.37 18.66 19.46
N ALA A 102 19.05 19.39 20.53
CA ALA A 102 18.55 20.75 20.45
C ALA A 102 19.58 21.70 19.79
N GLU A 103 20.85 21.59 20.16
CA GLU A 103 21.91 22.40 19.55
C GLU A 103 22.16 22.03 18.09
N LEU A 104 22.17 20.74 17.74
CA LEU A 104 22.27 20.30 16.34
C LEU A 104 21.08 20.80 15.51
N GLN A 105 19.85 20.74 16.04
CA GLN A 105 18.67 21.28 15.37
C GLN A 105 18.78 22.81 15.17
N ARG A 106 19.26 23.54 16.18
CA ARG A 106 19.44 25.00 16.12
C ARG A 106 20.46 25.39 15.05
N VAL A 107 21.61 24.73 15.03
CA VAL A 107 22.72 25.04 14.11
C VAL A 107 22.42 24.59 12.68
N MET A 108 21.77 23.43 12.52
CA MET A 108 21.51 22.84 11.19
C MET A 108 20.20 23.30 10.56
N LYS A 109 19.42 24.17 11.21
CA LYS A 109 18.07 24.56 10.78
C LYS A 109 18.00 24.95 9.29
N ASP A 110 18.93 25.77 8.82
CA ASP A 110 18.95 26.28 7.44
C ASP A 110 19.85 25.45 6.51
N LYS A 111 20.31 24.27 6.97
CA LYS A 111 21.26 23.38 6.27
C LYS A 111 20.72 21.95 6.13
N GLY A 112 19.42 21.84 5.91
CA GLY A 112 18.72 20.55 5.80
C GLY A 112 18.31 19.93 7.13
N GLY A 113 18.51 20.63 8.26
CA GLY A 113 18.03 20.22 9.58
C GLY A 113 18.80 19.05 10.21
N PHE A 114 18.40 18.69 11.43
CA PHE A 114 18.88 17.50 12.13
C PHE A 114 17.70 16.65 12.61
N HIS A 115 17.48 15.52 11.93
CA HIS A 115 16.32 14.64 12.15
C HIS A 115 16.71 13.20 12.50
N ALA A 116 18.00 12.89 12.68
CA ALA A 116 18.47 11.51 12.89
C ALA A 116 17.91 10.84 14.16
N HIS A 117 17.47 11.64 15.14
CA HIS A 117 16.83 11.18 16.37
C HIS A 117 15.36 10.79 16.18
N LEU A 118 14.73 11.21 15.08
CA LEU A 118 13.34 10.90 14.75
C LEU A 118 13.21 9.60 13.95
N ASP A 119 14.33 9.05 13.46
CA ASP A 119 14.34 7.83 12.64
C ASP A 119 13.75 6.65 13.43
N PRO A 120 12.75 5.90 12.91
CA PRO A 120 12.06 4.86 13.66
C PRO A 120 12.97 3.70 14.03
N ASN A 121 14.06 3.48 13.28
CA ASN A 121 15.06 2.48 13.60
C ASN A 121 15.75 2.80 14.93
N LYS A 122 15.68 4.06 15.39
CA LYS A 122 16.17 4.43 16.72
C LYS A 122 15.32 3.86 17.86
N GLY A 123 14.05 3.55 17.59
CA GLY A 123 13.20 2.81 18.52
C GLY A 123 13.79 1.45 18.92
N ASN A 124 14.48 0.77 18.00
CA ASN A 124 15.12 -0.53 18.26
C ASN A 124 16.30 -0.44 19.25
N PHE A 125 16.80 0.77 19.53
CA PHE A 125 17.86 0.98 20.52
C PHE A 125 17.35 1.48 21.87
N VAL A 126 16.04 1.70 22.00
CA VAL A 126 15.44 2.00 23.30
C VAL A 126 15.42 0.72 24.12
N ALA A 127 15.92 0.78 25.36
CA ALA A 127 15.88 -0.36 26.25
C ALA A 127 14.42 -0.81 26.48
N HIS A 128 14.16 -2.11 26.35
CA HIS A 128 12.81 -2.68 26.45
C HIS A 128 12.13 -2.36 27.78
N ASP A 129 12.88 -2.33 28.89
CA ASP A 129 12.37 -1.98 30.22
C ASP A 129 11.84 -0.53 30.30
N LEU A 130 12.32 0.37 29.43
CA LEU A 130 11.79 1.74 29.34
C LEU A 130 10.47 1.81 28.58
N LEU A 131 10.20 0.83 27.71
CA LEU A 131 8.98 0.76 26.90
C LEU A 131 7.86 0.00 27.61
N PHE A 132 8.20 -1.11 28.28
CA PHE A 132 7.22 -2.06 28.84
C PHE A 132 7.35 -2.24 30.36
N GLY A 133 8.39 -1.69 30.98
CA GLY A 133 8.62 -1.78 32.43
C GLY A 133 8.26 -0.49 33.19
N PRO A 134 8.48 -0.47 34.52
CA PRO A 134 8.30 0.73 35.32
C PRO A 134 9.35 1.79 34.92
N LEU A 135 8.90 3.03 34.74
CA LEU A 135 9.80 4.14 34.43
C LEU A 135 10.85 4.34 35.53
N PRO A 136 12.10 4.66 35.18
CA PRO A 136 13.13 5.00 36.15
C PRO A 136 12.69 6.14 37.08
N LYS A 137 13.10 6.08 38.34
CA LYS A 137 12.79 7.10 39.34
C LYS A 137 13.21 8.48 38.84
N GLY A 138 12.29 9.45 38.88
CA GLY A 138 12.53 10.83 38.45
C GLY A 138 12.20 11.08 36.97
N ILE A 139 11.97 10.07 36.14
CA ILE A 139 11.47 10.27 34.77
C ILE A 139 9.96 10.48 34.79
N ARG A 140 9.49 11.51 34.07
CA ARG A 140 8.06 11.72 33.76
C ARG A 140 7.88 11.90 32.27
N LEU A 141 6.99 11.12 31.68
CA LEU A 141 6.60 11.27 30.28
C LEU A 141 5.46 12.27 30.15
N VAL A 142 5.46 13.04 29.06
CA VAL A 142 4.26 13.74 28.61
C VAL A 142 3.40 12.80 27.78
N PRO A 143 2.07 13.02 27.70
CA PRO A 143 1.23 12.30 26.77
C PRO A 143 1.79 12.35 25.34
N THR A 144 1.94 11.19 24.70
CA THR A 144 2.52 11.11 23.36
C THR A 144 1.61 11.75 22.32
N ALA A 145 2.23 12.40 21.35
CA ALA A 145 1.62 12.88 20.13
C ALA A 145 2.69 13.01 19.05
N SER A 146 2.22 13.14 17.82
CA SER A 146 3.09 13.45 16.70
C SER A 146 3.02 14.94 16.38
N PRO A 147 4.13 15.56 15.94
CA PRO A 147 4.12 16.92 15.46
C PRO A 147 3.39 17.02 14.12
N ALA A 148 3.01 18.24 13.74
CA ALA A 148 2.56 18.53 12.39
C ALA A 148 3.65 18.16 11.38
N ARG A 149 3.24 17.55 10.26
CA ARG A 149 4.17 16.91 9.31
C ARG A 149 3.51 16.68 7.97
N ILE A 150 4.34 16.36 6.99
CA ILE A 150 3.93 15.97 5.66
C ILE A 150 4.57 14.61 5.39
N TRP A 151 3.78 13.62 5.01
CA TRP A 151 4.31 12.30 4.67
C TRP A 151 4.41 12.16 3.17
N ARG A 152 5.53 11.68 2.64
CA ARG A 152 5.54 11.26 1.23
C ARG A 152 4.65 10.03 1.07
N VAL A 153 3.77 10.05 0.07
CA VAL A 153 3.02 8.85 -0.34
C VAL A 153 4.04 7.80 -0.76
N THR A 154 3.88 6.57 -0.28
CA THR A 154 4.88 5.54 -0.56
C THR A 154 4.78 5.06 -2.01
N PRO A 155 5.86 4.51 -2.59
CA PRO A 155 5.85 4.06 -3.99
C PRO A 155 4.68 3.09 -4.26
N GLN A 156 4.47 2.16 -3.33
CA GLN A 156 3.40 1.18 -3.38
C GLN A 156 2.00 1.78 -3.28
N GLU A 157 1.81 2.79 -2.43
CA GLU A 157 0.51 3.44 -2.32
C GLU A 157 0.23 4.21 -3.61
N HIS A 158 1.16 5.05 -4.05
CA HIS A 158 1.02 5.89 -5.23
C HIS A 158 0.63 5.05 -6.46
N ILE A 159 1.35 3.97 -6.74
CA ILE A 159 1.01 3.11 -7.88
C ILE A 159 -0.34 2.40 -7.73
N THR A 160 -0.76 2.06 -6.51
CA THR A 160 -2.08 1.47 -6.26
C THR A 160 -3.19 2.48 -6.52
N ARG A 161 -3.00 3.76 -6.15
CA ARG A 161 -3.94 4.84 -6.50
C ARG A 161 -4.07 5.00 -8.01
N LEU A 162 -2.94 4.99 -8.72
CA LEU A 162 -2.92 5.13 -10.18
C LEU A 162 -3.53 3.92 -10.90
N ASN A 163 -3.38 2.72 -10.34
CA ASN A 163 -3.98 1.50 -10.88
C ASN A 163 -5.51 1.58 -10.95
N GLU A 164 -6.15 2.17 -9.93
CA GLU A 164 -7.61 2.37 -9.87
C GLU A 164 -8.16 3.25 -11.00
N LEU A 165 -7.31 4.07 -11.64
CA LEU A 165 -7.73 4.93 -12.75
C LEU A 165 -7.89 4.16 -14.06
N ILE A 166 -7.16 3.05 -14.22
CA ILE A 166 -7.03 2.38 -15.52
C ILE A 166 -7.36 0.89 -15.50
N ASN A 167 -7.34 0.24 -14.33
CA ASN A 167 -7.58 -1.18 -14.16
C ASN A 167 -8.74 -1.41 -13.18
N THR A 168 -9.61 -2.36 -13.51
CA THR A 168 -10.68 -2.81 -12.60
C THR A 168 -10.26 -4.10 -11.92
N GLU A 169 -10.36 -4.13 -10.60
CA GLU A 169 -10.06 -5.31 -9.80
C GLU A 169 -11.33 -5.83 -9.11
N PRO A 170 -11.43 -7.16 -8.87
CA PRO A 170 -12.58 -7.73 -8.17
C PRO A 170 -12.74 -7.10 -6.79
N ALA A 171 -13.99 -6.87 -6.36
CA ALA A 171 -14.28 -6.46 -5.00
C ALA A 171 -13.78 -7.49 -3.97
N PHE A 172 -13.55 -7.05 -2.74
CA PHE A 172 -13.02 -7.93 -1.69
C PHE A 172 -14.06 -8.94 -1.28
N ASP A 173 -13.65 -10.22 -1.23
CA ASP A 173 -14.47 -11.33 -0.75
C ASP A 173 -13.87 -11.83 0.58
N PRO A 174 -14.52 -11.54 1.73
CA PRO A 174 -14.06 -12.00 3.03
C PRO A 174 -13.98 -13.53 3.16
N ALA A 175 -14.74 -14.28 2.35
CA ALA A 175 -14.64 -15.74 2.33
C ALA A 175 -13.39 -16.25 1.61
N LYS A 176 -12.70 -15.37 0.85
CA LYS A 176 -11.48 -15.67 0.08
C LYS A 176 -10.41 -14.59 0.31
N PRO A 177 -9.92 -14.39 1.54
CA PRO A 177 -9.06 -13.27 1.90
C PRO A 177 -7.69 -13.28 1.18
N GLY A 178 -7.24 -14.45 0.72
CA GLY A 178 -5.99 -14.61 -0.06
C GLY A 178 -6.14 -14.34 -1.56
N GLN A 179 -7.34 -14.08 -2.07
CA GLN A 179 -7.53 -13.71 -3.47
C GLN A 179 -7.24 -12.22 -3.66
N ARG A 180 -6.38 -11.90 -4.64
CA ARG A 180 -6.08 -10.50 -4.99
C ARG A 180 -7.37 -9.75 -5.31
N THR A 181 -7.51 -8.58 -4.69
CA THR A 181 -8.70 -7.74 -4.79
C THR A 181 -8.32 -6.27 -4.96
N ARG A 182 -9.32 -5.46 -5.31
CA ARG A 182 -9.26 -4.01 -5.34
C ARG A 182 -8.65 -3.44 -4.07
N GLY A 183 -7.66 -2.57 -4.26
CA GLY A 183 -6.94 -1.90 -3.18
C GLY A 183 -5.80 -2.71 -2.57
N ASP A 184 -5.54 -3.94 -3.02
CA ASP A 184 -4.31 -4.65 -2.66
C ASP A 184 -3.06 -3.99 -3.26
N MET A 185 -1.91 -4.36 -2.71
CA MET A 185 -0.63 -3.96 -3.29
C MET A 185 -0.47 -4.51 -4.71
N VAL A 186 -0.15 -3.63 -5.66
CA VAL A 186 0.36 -4.02 -6.99
C VAL A 186 1.63 -4.87 -6.82
N PRO A 187 1.66 -6.12 -7.31
CA PRO A 187 2.82 -6.99 -7.16
C PRO A 187 3.98 -6.54 -8.05
N THR A 188 5.21 -6.84 -7.63
CA THR A 188 6.39 -6.68 -8.48
C THR A 188 6.36 -7.68 -9.64
N ASN A 189 6.91 -7.28 -10.78
CA ASN A 189 7.07 -8.19 -11.91
C ASN A 189 8.16 -9.26 -11.64
N HIS A 190 8.39 -10.15 -12.60
CA HIS A 190 9.42 -11.22 -12.48
C HIS A 190 10.85 -10.71 -12.27
N GLY A 191 11.13 -9.45 -12.63
CA GLY A 191 12.40 -8.77 -12.39
C GLY A 191 12.49 -8.06 -11.03
N GLY A 192 11.45 -8.16 -10.20
CA GLY A 192 11.36 -7.45 -8.92
C GLY A 192 11.04 -5.97 -9.06
N GLU A 193 10.61 -5.50 -10.23
CA GLU A 193 10.28 -4.10 -10.47
C GLU A 193 8.80 -3.83 -10.19
N LEU A 194 8.52 -2.71 -9.51
CA LEU A 194 7.16 -2.22 -9.32
C LEU A 194 6.72 -1.39 -10.54
N LYS A 195 5.77 -1.92 -11.31
CA LYS A 195 5.28 -1.34 -12.57
C LYS A 195 3.76 -1.35 -12.64
N LEU A 196 3.21 -0.31 -13.24
CA LEU A 196 1.80 -0.20 -13.61
C LEU A 196 1.67 -0.63 -15.06
N TYR A 197 0.82 -1.61 -15.32
CA TYR A 197 0.60 -2.17 -16.65
C TYR A 197 -0.71 -1.68 -17.24
N PHE A 198 -0.72 -1.45 -18.56
CA PHE A 198 -1.86 -0.92 -19.30
C PHE A 198 -2.51 -2.03 -20.13
N GLY A 199 -3.81 -2.26 -19.93
CA GLY A 199 -4.61 -3.14 -20.78
C GLY A 199 -4.19 -4.61 -20.83
N THR A 200 -3.48 -5.12 -19.82
CA THR A 200 -3.03 -6.52 -19.80
C THR A 200 -4.16 -7.53 -19.78
N ASP A 201 -5.28 -7.18 -19.17
CA ASP A 201 -6.53 -7.93 -19.12
C ASP A 201 -7.24 -8.04 -20.48
N ARG A 202 -6.75 -7.29 -21.48
CA ARG A 202 -7.29 -7.24 -22.85
C ARG A 202 -6.48 -8.07 -23.85
N ILE A 203 -5.27 -8.47 -23.48
CA ILE A 203 -4.36 -9.11 -24.43
C ILE A 203 -4.86 -10.52 -24.74
N ILE A 204 -5.24 -10.76 -25.98
CA ILE A 204 -5.68 -12.08 -26.44
C ILE A 204 -4.64 -12.79 -27.30
N ARG A 205 -3.65 -12.05 -27.81
CA ARG A 205 -2.54 -12.59 -28.57
C ARG A 205 -1.31 -11.68 -28.46
N TRP A 206 -0.13 -12.28 -28.47
CA TRP A 206 1.14 -11.60 -28.69
C TRP A 206 2.06 -12.41 -29.60
N GLU A 207 3.17 -11.81 -30.06
CA GLU A 207 4.20 -12.50 -30.85
C GLU A 207 5.54 -12.53 -30.13
N GLY A 208 6.11 -13.73 -29.96
CA GLY A 208 7.38 -13.97 -29.27
C GLY A 208 7.24 -14.62 -27.89
N GLY A 209 8.38 -14.91 -27.26
CA GLY A 209 8.43 -15.48 -25.91
C GLY A 209 8.25 -14.44 -24.80
N THR A 210 8.48 -14.85 -23.55
CA THR A 210 8.24 -14.02 -22.35
C THR A 210 8.97 -12.67 -22.37
N VAL A 211 10.21 -12.62 -22.87
CA VAL A 211 10.98 -11.37 -22.95
C VAL A 211 10.36 -10.41 -23.96
N ALA A 212 9.98 -10.91 -25.14
CA ALA A 212 9.33 -10.10 -26.17
C ALA A 212 7.97 -9.58 -25.68
N TYR A 213 7.20 -10.41 -24.98
CA TYR A 213 5.96 -9.97 -24.34
C TYR A 213 6.21 -8.83 -23.34
N ALA A 214 7.16 -9.02 -22.42
CA ALA A 214 7.47 -8.03 -21.39
C ALA A 214 7.94 -6.68 -21.97
N THR A 215 8.63 -6.69 -23.11
CA THR A 215 9.05 -5.46 -23.82
C THR A 215 7.90 -4.81 -24.59
N ALA A 216 7.00 -5.60 -25.17
CA ALA A 216 5.90 -5.11 -26.00
C ALA A 216 4.74 -4.50 -25.21
N VAL A 217 4.47 -5.02 -24.00
CA VAL A 217 3.38 -4.53 -23.15
C VAL A 217 3.73 -3.17 -22.55
N LYS A 218 2.88 -2.16 -22.79
CA LYS A 218 3.04 -0.84 -22.18
C LYS A 218 2.96 -0.95 -20.66
N SER A 219 3.98 -0.42 -19.99
CA SER A 219 4.02 -0.28 -18.55
C SER A 219 4.79 0.97 -18.16
N VAL A 220 4.53 1.49 -16.97
CA VAL A 220 5.29 2.60 -16.39
C VAL A 220 5.82 2.18 -15.02
N PRO A 221 7.11 2.39 -14.72
CA PRO A 221 7.66 2.08 -13.40
C PRO A 221 7.15 3.06 -12.35
N VAL A 222 7.28 2.73 -11.08
CA VAL A 222 7.05 3.70 -10.00
C VAL A 222 8.05 4.87 -10.10
N VAL A 223 7.60 6.11 -9.87
CA VAL A 223 8.48 7.31 -9.92
C VAL A 223 9.04 7.65 -8.55
N LEU A 224 8.19 7.60 -7.51
CA LEU A 224 8.54 8.11 -6.21
C LEU A 224 9.64 7.24 -5.61
N SER A 225 10.82 7.84 -5.42
CA SER A 225 11.94 7.16 -4.80
C SER A 225 11.75 7.03 -3.28
N SER A 226 12.23 5.94 -2.69
CA SER A 226 12.40 5.84 -1.23
C SER A 226 13.88 5.81 -0.91
N LYS A 227 14.31 6.56 0.11
CA LYS A 227 15.66 6.42 0.67
C LYS A 227 15.84 5.09 1.42
N ARG A 228 14.73 4.44 1.80
CA ARG A 228 14.71 3.15 2.49
C ARG A 228 14.45 2.03 1.50
N LYS A 229 15.16 0.92 1.68
CA LYS A 229 14.98 -0.32 0.93
C LYS A 229 14.31 -1.42 1.75
N HIS A 230 14.12 -1.19 3.05
CA HIS A 230 13.59 -2.14 4.02
C HIS A 230 13.11 -1.38 5.27
N GLY A 231 12.35 -2.04 6.13
CA GLY A 231 11.78 -1.43 7.33
C GLY A 231 10.54 -0.57 7.06
N LEU A 232 10.06 0.13 8.10
CA LEU A 232 8.93 1.06 7.99
C LEU A 232 9.17 2.14 6.93
N GLU A 233 8.31 2.16 5.90
CA GLU A 233 8.45 3.04 4.74
C GLU A 233 7.70 4.37 4.86
N ASN A 234 6.62 4.42 5.67
CA ASN A 234 5.93 5.69 5.95
C ASN A 234 6.77 6.48 6.97
N TYR A 235 7.49 7.51 6.52
CA TYR A 235 8.36 8.32 7.37
C TYR A 235 8.38 9.79 6.92
N PRO A 236 8.33 10.78 7.85
CA PRO A 236 8.11 12.17 7.47
C PRO A 236 9.30 12.87 6.79
N ASP A 237 10.56 12.42 6.85
CA ASP A 237 11.69 13.26 6.41
C ASP A 237 12.01 13.29 4.90
N PHE A 238 11.03 13.06 4.02
CA PHE A 238 11.22 13.22 2.57
C PHE A 238 10.17 14.17 1.99
N TYR A 239 10.56 15.43 1.79
CA TYR A 239 9.64 16.53 1.48
C TYR A 239 9.78 17.09 0.06
N THR A 240 10.50 16.44 -0.85
CA THR A 240 10.79 17.04 -2.17
C THR A 240 10.56 16.06 -3.30
N VAL A 241 9.93 16.52 -4.38
CA VAL A 241 10.00 15.87 -5.68
C VAL A 241 11.01 16.66 -6.51
N ASN A 242 12.08 16.01 -6.96
CA ASN A 242 13.08 16.70 -7.79
C ASN A 242 12.59 16.86 -9.23
N SER A 243 13.26 17.69 -10.03
CA SER A 243 12.84 17.98 -11.42
C SER A 243 12.73 16.73 -12.30
N SER A 244 13.60 15.72 -12.11
CA SER A 244 13.53 14.48 -12.89
C SER A 244 12.32 13.62 -12.49
N GLU A 245 12.01 13.54 -11.20
CA GLU A 245 10.79 12.87 -10.73
C GLU A 245 9.54 13.61 -11.23
N ALA A 246 9.53 14.95 -11.20
CA ALA A 246 8.40 15.74 -11.68
C ALA A 246 8.11 15.53 -13.17
N THR A 247 9.15 15.55 -14.03
CA THR A 247 8.99 15.24 -15.46
C THR A 247 8.46 13.83 -15.67
N GLN A 248 9.00 12.84 -14.96
CA GLN A 248 8.50 11.46 -15.07
C GLN A 248 7.07 11.29 -14.57
N ILE A 249 6.62 12.07 -13.59
CA ILE A 249 5.22 12.07 -13.13
C ILE A 249 4.32 12.62 -14.23
N LEU A 250 4.69 13.75 -14.84
CA LEU A 250 3.92 14.37 -15.93
C LEU A 250 3.80 13.46 -17.15
N ASP A 251 4.90 12.84 -17.58
CA ASP A 251 4.90 11.91 -18.72
C ASP A 251 3.97 10.71 -18.46
N LYS A 252 3.99 10.17 -17.23
CA LYS A 252 3.13 9.04 -16.84
C LYS A 252 1.68 9.46 -16.65
N ALA A 253 1.44 10.67 -16.16
CA ALA A 253 0.10 11.23 -16.05
C ALA A 253 -0.54 11.33 -17.44
N GLU A 254 0.21 11.79 -18.44
CA GLU A 254 -0.29 11.83 -19.82
C GLU A 254 -0.61 10.43 -20.37
N ASP A 255 0.27 9.44 -20.17
CA ASP A 255 0.01 8.05 -20.55
C ASP A 255 -1.29 7.52 -19.90
N ILE A 256 -1.48 7.79 -18.61
CA ILE A 256 -2.67 7.40 -17.83
C ILE A 256 -3.91 8.09 -18.38
N LEU A 257 -3.88 9.41 -18.57
CA LEU A 257 -5.02 10.19 -19.05
C LEU A 257 -5.43 9.80 -20.47
N ARG A 258 -4.46 9.56 -21.37
CA ARG A 258 -4.73 9.04 -22.72
C ARG A 258 -5.36 7.65 -22.66
N TYR A 259 -4.87 6.78 -21.77
CA TYR A 259 -5.49 5.47 -21.57
C TYR A 259 -6.85 5.53 -20.87
N MET A 260 -7.14 6.55 -20.05
CA MET A 260 -8.48 6.79 -19.48
C MET A 260 -9.46 7.31 -20.54
N ALA A 261 -9.00 8.10 -21.51
CA ALA A 261 -9.81 8.55 -22.63
C ALA A 261 -10.09 7.43 -23.64
N TYR A 262 -9.04 6.81 -24.18
CA TYR A 262 -9.11 5.98 -25.38
C TYR A 262 -8.92 4.47 -25.14
N GLY A 263 -8.38 4.08 -24.00
CA GLY A 263 -8.19 2.66 -23.64
C GLY A 263 -7.12 2.05 -24.52
N PRO A 264 -7.26 0.78 -24.98
CA PRO A 264 -6.25 0.16 -25.83
C PRO A 264 -5.95 0.92 -27.13
N MET A 265 -6.85 1.79 -27.60
CA MET A 265 -6.59 2.67 -28.75
C MET A 265 -5.40 3.61 -28.52
N SER A 266 -5.08 3.98 -27.27
CA SER A 266 -3.89 4.78 -26.96
C SER A 266 -2.60 3.97 -26.93
N LEU A 267 -2.67 2.64 -27.07
CA LEU A 267 -1.52 1.73 -26.97
C LEU A 267 -1.09 1.14 -28.32
N VAL A 268 -1.99 1.13 -29.30
CA VAL A 268 -1.81 0.44 -30.57
C VAL A 268 -1.27 1.39 -31.64
N GLY A 269 -0.41 0.86 -32.52
CA GLY A 269 0.03 1.58 -33.71
C GLY A 269 -0.97 1.48 -34.86
N PHE A 270 -1.82 0.45 -34.84
CA PHE A 270 -2.85 0.19 -35.84
C PHE A 270 -4.18 -0.10 -35.16
N PRO A 271 -5.28 0.59 -35.51
CA PRO A 271 -6.60 0.34 -34.93
C PRO A 271 -7.05 -1.12 -35.03
N GLU A 272 -6.63 -1.82 -36.08
CA GLU A 272 -6.96 -3.23 -36.33
C GLU A 272 -6.33 -4.21 -35.34
N GLN A 273 -5.39 -3.74 -34.49
CA GLN A 273 -4.92 -4.50 -33.32
C GLN A 273 -6.01 -4.73 -32.28
N ILE A 274 -7.12 -3.98 -32.34
CA ILE A 274 -8.27 -4.16 -31.46
C ILE A 274 -9.32 -5.00 -32.20
N THR A 275 -9.32 -6.30 -31.93
CA THR A 275 -10.17 -7.29 -32.61
C THR A 275 -10.38 -8.49 -31.70
N ASP A 276 -11.55 -9.13 -31.75
CA ASP A 276 -11.79 -10.40 -31.05
C ASP A 276 -11.32 -11.62 -31.86
N ASP A 277 -10.98 -11.43 -33.15
CA ASP A 277 -10.33 -12.43 -34.00
C ASP A 277 -8.90 -11.97 -34.35
N PRO A 278 -7.86 -12.46 -33.67
CA PRO A 278 -6.47 -12.11 -33.95
C PRO A 278 -6.00 -12.41 -35.39
N LYS A 279 -6.68 -13.34 -36.08
CA LYS A 279 -6.31 -13.74 -37.44
C LYS A 279 -6.58 -12.63 -38.46
N THR A 280 -7.46 -11.69 -38.17
CA THR A 280 -7.71 -10.54 -39.05
C THR A 280 -6.49 -9.63 -39.09
N TYR A 281 -5.94 -9.31 -37.92
CA TYR A 281 -4.72 -8.52 -37.81
C TYR A 281 -3.50 -9.25 -38.39
N ASP A 282 -3.38 -10.56 -38.19
CA ASP A 282 -2.28 -11.36 -38.76
C ASP A 282 -2.14 -11.26 -40.28
N LYS A 283 -3.22 -10.96 -41.01
CA LYS A 283 -3.22 -10.82 -42.47
C LYS A 283 -2.65 -9.47 -42.94
N ILE A 284 -2.77 -8.43 -42.12
CA ILE A 284 -2.48 -7.04 -42.49
C ILE A 284 -1.32 -6.44 -41.70
N LYS A 285 -0.87 -7.10 -40.63
CA LYS A 285 0.25 -6.63 -39.81
C LYS A 285 1.51 -6.44 -40.68
N PRO A 286 2.40 -5.50 -40.31
CA PRO A 286 3.65 -5.28 -41.03
C PRO A 286 4.44 -6.58 -41.24
N LYS A 287 4.96 -6.77 -42.46
CA LYS A 287 5.82 -7.92 -42.78
C LYS A 287 7.20 -7.71 -42.14
N GLY A 288 7.65 -8.65 -41.32
CA GLY A 288 8.95 -8.60 -40.66
C GLY A 288 8.89 -9.17 -39.23
N ASP A 289 10.00 -9.08 -38.51
CA ASP A 289 10.05 -9.42 -37.09
C ASP A 289 9.52 -8.26 -36.26
N ILE A 290 8.35 -8.45 -35.67
CA ILE A 290 7.69 -7.45 -34.81
C ILE A 290 7.83 -7.78 -33.32
N ARG A 291 8.52 -8.87 -32.95
CA ARG A 291 8.63 -9.32 -31.56
C ARG A 291 9.20 -8.21 -30.67
N GLY A 292 8.58 -7.98 -29.52
CA GLY A 292 9.02 -6.95 -28.57
C GLY A 292 8.51 -5.54 -28.86
N THR A 293 7.72 -5.34 -29.92
CA THR A 293 7.14 -4.04 -30.26
C THR A 293 5.66 -3.97 -29.86
N PRO A 294 5.09 -2.77 -29.64
CA PRO A 294 3.66 -2.62 -29.33
C PRO A 294 2.72 -3.21 -30.41
N ILE A 295 3.15 -3.24 -31.67
CA ILE A 295 2.39 -3.81 -32.79
C ILE A 295 2.32 -5.35 -32.75
N ALA A 296 3.09 -6.01 -31.87
CA ALA A 296 2.99 -7.45 -31.67
C ALA A 296 1.80 -7.87 -30.80
N ILE A 297 1.12 -6.92 -30.15
CA ILE A 297 0.03 -7.19 -29.21
C ILE A 297 -1.32 -7.00 -29.89
N VAL A 298 -2.24 -7.93 -29.66
CA VAL A 298 -3.64 -7.80 -30.08
C VAL A 298 -4.53 -7.79 -28.84
N TYR A 299 -5.41 -6.81 -28.80
CA TYR A 299 -6.35 -6.58 -27.72
C TYR A 299 -7.78 -6.94 -28.19
N ASN A 300 -8.59 -7.55 -27.32
CA ASN A 300 -10.02 -7.75 -27.58
C ASN A 300 -10.83 -6.43 -27.46
N THR A 301 -12.09 -6.42 -27.90
CA THR A 301 -12.91 -5.20 -28.10
C THR A 301 -13.75 -4.73 -26.90
N LYS A 302 -14.11 -5.65 -25.99
CA LYS A 302 -14.81 -5.37 -24.70
C LYS A 302 -14.25 -4.12 -23.94
N ILE A 303 -14.98 -3.58 -22.97
CA ILE A 303 -14.45 -2.53 -22.09
C ILE A 303 -14.46 -3.07 -20.67
N VAL A 304 -13.31 -2.98 -19.99
CA VAL A 304 -13.10 -3.50 -18.61
C VAL A 304 -12.37 -2.51 -17.71
N ARG A 305 -11.76 -1.46 -18.28
CA ARG A 305 -11.26 -0.30 -17.52
C ARG A 305 -12.43 0.51 -16.94
N PRO A 306 -12.22 1.28 -15.87
CA PRO A 306 -13.20 2.25 -15.40
C PRO A 306 -13.50 3.30 -16.48
N LEU A 307 -14.78 3.56 -16.75
CA LEU A 307 -15.19 4.71 -17.55
C LEU A 307 -15.24 5.94 -16.65
N THR A 308 -14.57 7.00 -17.07
CA THR A 308 -14.38 8.23 -16.29
C THR A 308 -14.89 9.44 -17.08
N PRO A 309 -15.16 10.58 -16.43
CA PRO A 309 -15.59 11.81 -17.13
C PRO A 309 -14.63 12.26 -18.24
N ILE A 310 -13.37 11.83 -18.19
CA ILE A 310 -12.37 12.08 -19.24
C ILE A 310 -12.77 11.38 -20.54
N HIS A 311 -13.29 10.16 -20.49
CA HIS A 311 -13.77 9.44 -21.67
C HIS A 311 -14.87 10.23 -22.39
N ASP A 312 -15.85 10.73 -21.62
CA ASP A 312 -16.98 11.48 -22.16
C ASP A 312 -16.56 12.83 -22.73
N LEU A 313 -15.63 13.52 -22.05
CA LEU A 313 -15.04 14.77 -22.52
C LEU A 313 -14.34 14.59 -23.87
N MET A 314 -13.61 13.49 -24.05
CA MET A 314 -12.80 13.26 -25.26
C MET A 314 -13.60 12.65 -26.42
N LYS A 315 -14.74 12.02 -26.14
CA LYS A 315 -15.62 11.44 -27.16
C LYS A 315 -16.43 12.49 -27.91
N GLU A 316 -16.81 13.58 -27.25
CA GLU A 316 -17.63 14.63 -27.86
C GLU A 316 -16.80 15.74 -28.53
N GLU A 317 -17.41 16.48 -29.45
CA GLU A 317 -16.80 17.66 -30.06
C GLU A 317 -16.92 18.89 -29.15
N GLY A 318 -15.91 19.75 -29.16
CA GLY A 318 -15.91 21.00 -28.38
C GLY A 318 -15.55 20.85 -26.90
N VAL A 319 -15.54 21.96 -26.17
CA VAL A 319 -15.12 22.03 -24.77
C VAL A 319 -16.24 22.71 -23.98
N ILE A 320 -16.97 21.91 -23.20
CA ILE A 320 -18.02 22.40 -22.29
C ILE A 320 -17.39 22.61 -20.92
N GLU A 321 -17.51 23.83 -20.39
CA GLU A 321 -16.86 24.24 -19.15
C GLU A 321 -17.26 23.39 -17.94
N ASP A 322 -18.55 23.10 -17.77
CA ASP A 322 -19.05 22.24 -16.69
C ASP A 322 -18.43 20.84 -16.71
N ARG A 323 -18.15 20.31 -17.90
CA ARG A 323 -17.48 19.00 -18.05
C ARG A 323 -16.00 19.07 -17.71
N LEU A 324 -15.32 20.17 -18.09
CA LEU A 324 -13.94 20.39 -17.65
C LEU A 324 -13.86 20.48 -16.13
N SER A 325 -14.76 21.23 -15.49
CA SER A 325 -14.83 21.34 -14.03
C SER A 325 -15.10 19.98 -13.36
N ALA A 326 -16.02 19.18 -13.93
CA ALA A 326 -16.27 17.83 -13.46
C ALA A 326 -15.04 16.90 -13.59
N VAL A 327 -14.31 17.00 -14.70
CA VAL A 327 -13.06 16.24 -14.92
C VAL A 327 -11.97 16.67 -13.94
N VAL A 328 -11.76 17.97 -13.73
CA VAL A 328 -10.80 18.50 -12.75
C VAL A 328 -11.14 17.99 -11.36
N SER A 329 -12.41 18.12 -10.95
CA SER A 329 -12.86 17.69 -9.62
C SER A 329 -12.72 16.18 -9.42
N PHE A 330 -13.11 15.39 -10.43
CA PHE A 330 -12.95 13.95 -10.42
C PHE A 330 -11.48 13.54 -10.28
N LEU A 331 -10.61 14.10 -11.12
CA LEU A 331 -9.21 13.73 -11.15
C LEU A 331 -8.48 14.15 -9.88
N PHE A 332 -8.75 15.37 -9.41
CA PHE A 332 -8.19 15.88 -8.15
C PHE A 332 -8.55 14.95 -7.00
N GLU A 333 -9.83 14.59 -6.86
CA GLU A 333 -10.27 13.68 -5.80
C GLU A 333 -9.70 12.26 -5.97
N ALA A 334 -9.54 11.80 -7.21
CA ALA A 334 -8.97 10.49 -7.51
C ALA A 334 -7.52 10.36 -7.03
N VAL A 335 -6.71 11.42 -7.16
CA VAL A 335 -5.29 11.37 -6.76
C VAL A 335 -5.03 11.85 -5.32
N THR A 336 -5.83 12.80 -4.80
CA THR A 336 -5.65 13.39 -3.46
C THR A 336 -6.53 12.77 -2.37
N PHE A 337 -7.60 12.05 -2.76
CA PHE A 337 -8.62 11.46 -1.89
C PHE A 337 -9.50 12.44 -1.12
N ARG A 338 -9.45 13.73 -1.47
CA ARG A 338 -10.38 14.76 -0.99
C ARG A 338 -10.89 15.60 -2.16
N PRO A 339 -12.06 16.22 -2.06
CA PRO A 339 -12.48 17.20 -3.05
C PRO A 339 -11.52 18.41 -3.04
N PRO A 340 -11.36 19.08 -4.20
CA PRO A 340 -10.63 20.34 -4.27
C PRO A 340 -11.39 21.44 -3.51
N THR A 341 -10.68 22.44 -3.01
CA THR A 341 -11.31 23.70 -2.63
C THR A 341 -11.78 24.47 -3.87
N ALA A 342 -12.56 25.53 -3.69
CA ALA A 342 -12.99 26.37 -4.81
C ALA A 342 -11.77 26.98 -5.53
N GLU A 343 -10.80 27.46 -4.76
CA GLU A 343 -9.56 28.04 -5.28
C GLU A 343 -8.73 27.02 -6.06
N GLU A 344 -8.55 25.80 -5.52
CA GLU A 344 -7.82 24.73 -6.21
C GLU A 344 -8.53 24.33 -7.51
N SER A 345 -9.87 24.22 -7.49
CA SER A 345 -10.65 23.89 -8.69
C SER A 345 -10.50 24.94 -9.78
N ASP A 346 -10.61 26.23 -9.41
CA ASP A 346 -10.48 27.36 -10.33
C ASP A 346 -9.06 27.45 -10.93
N GLU A 347 -8.03 27.24 -10.12
CA GLU A 347 -6.63 27.24 -10.57
C GLU A 347 -6.36 26.14 -11.60
N TYR A 348 -6.75 24.89 -11.31
CA TYR A 348 -6.56 23.79 -12.25
C TYR A 348 -7.43 23.92 -13.50
N LEU A 349 -8.66 24.41 -13.35
CA LEU A 349 -9.52 24.68 -14.51
C LEU A 349 -8.90 25.73 -15.43
N GLN A 350 -8.30 26.79 -14.87
CA GLN A 350 -7.60 27.79 -15.65
C GLN A 350 -6.37 27.22 -16.39
N ILE A 351 -5.57 26.37 -15.71
CA ILE A 351 -4.42 25.69 -16.34
C ILE A 351 -4.86 24.85 -17.54
N VAL A 352 -5.97 24.13 -17.42
CA VAL A 352 -6.53 23.31 -18.51
C VAL A 352 -7.03 24.19 -19.66
N LYS A 353 -7.78 25.26 -19.36
CA LYS A 353 -8.26 26.21 -20.38
C LYS A 353 -7.11 26.87 -21.16
N ASP A 354 -6.07 27.32 -20.45
CA ASP A 354 -4.89 27.93 -21.06
C ASP A 354 -4.12 26.94 -21.93
N SER A 355 -4.03 25.69 -21.50
CA SER A 355 -3.41 24.62 -22.28
C SER A 355 -4.19 24.34 -23.56
N ILE A 356 -5.52 24.22 -23.47
CA ILE A 356 -6.41 24.04 -24.63
C ILE A 356 -6.29 25.20 -25.61
N ALA A 357 -6.26 26.44 -25.12
CA ALA A 357 -6.13 27.62 -25.98
C ALA A 357 -4.80 27.65 -26.76
N LYS A 358 -3.74 27.03 -26.23
CA LYS A 358 -2.40 27.03 -26.83
C LYS A 358 -2.16 25.91 -27.82
N VAL A 359 -2.59 24.68 -27.49
CA VAL A 359 -2.24 23.48 -28.27
C VAL A 359 -3.44 22.71 -28.80
N GLY A 360 -4.65 23.26 -28.64
CA GLY A 360 -5.90 22.61 -29.04
C GLY A 360 -6.47 21.69 -27.96
N LYS A 361 -7.69 21.20 -28.21
CA LYS A 361 -8.44 20.41 -27.22
C LYS A 361 -7.69 19.17 -26.77
N GLU A 362 -7.21 18.35 -27.69
CA GLU A 362 -6.71 17.02 -27.36
C GLU A 362 -5.45 17.08 -26.48
N ASP A 363 -4.38 17.68 -27.01
CA ASP A 363 -3.12 17.81 -26.26
C ASP A 363 -3.26 18.78 -25.08
N GLY A 364 -4.12 19.79 -25.17
CA GLY A 364 -4.30 20.78 -24.12
C GLY A 364 -5.01 20.23 -22.89
N VAL A 365 -6.00 19.35 -23.08
CA VAL A 365 -6.67 18.64 -21.97
C VAL A 365 -5.65 17.77 -21.23
N PHE A 366 -4.90 16.92 -21.94
CA PHE A 366 -3.94 16.02 -21.29
C PHE A 366 -2.80 16.79 -20.61
N MET A 367 -2.21 17.78 -21.28
CA MET A 367 -1.16 18.62 -20.70
C MET A 367 -1.63 19.35 -19.45
N GLY A 368 -2.82 19.96 -19.50
CA GLY A 368 -3.38 20.71 -18.37
C GLY A 368 -3.73 19.82 -17.17
N LEU A 369 -4.37 18.68 -17.42
CA LEU A 369 -4.78 17.75 -16.36
C LEU A 369 -3.59 17.03 -15.72
N SER A 370 -2.49 16.79 -16.46
CA SER A 370 -1.27 16.21 -15.90
C SER A 370 -0.71 17.02 -14.72
N ALA A 371 -0.95 18.33 -14.66
CA ALA A 371 -0.52 19.18 -13.54
C ALA A 371 -1.12 18.75 -12.19
N ILE A 372 -2.31 18.16 -12.16
CA ILE A 372 -2.98 17.68 -10.94
C ILE A 372 -2.20 16.52 -10.29
N PHE A 373 -1.48 15.71 -11.08
CA PHE A 373 -0.64 14.63 -10.54
C PHE A 373 0.60 15.15 -9.81
N LEU A 374 0.96 16.43 -9.99
CA LEU A 374 2.00 17.11 -9.24
C LEU A 374 1.48 17.88 -8.03
N ASP A 375 0.16 17.82 -7.77
CA ASP A 375 -0.40 18.44 -6.58
C ASP A 375 0.28 17.90 -5.31
N ARG A 376 0.42 18.77 -4.29
CA ARG A 376 1.03 18.39 -3.02
C ARG A 376 0.29 17.20 -2.41
N ASP A 377 -1.03 17.17 -2.43
CA ASP A 377 -1.82 16.15 -1.75
C ASP A 377 -1.95 14.85 -2.60
N ALA A 378 -1.56 14.89 -3.88
CA ALA A 378 -1.38 13.71 -4.72
C ALA A 378 -0.09 12.94 -4.36
N LEU A 379 0.95 13.68 -3.96
CA LEU A 379 2.30 13.15 -3.71
C LEU A 379 2.63 13.02 -2.22
N PHE A 380 1.89 13.73 -1.38
CA PHE A 380 2.10 13.80 0.05
C PHE A 380 0.78 13.72 0.83
N ARG A 381 0.84 13.22 2.06
CA ARG A 381 -0.24 13.30 3.06
C ARG A 381 0.07 14.44 4.03
N PRO A 382 -0.60 15.60 3.93
CA PRO A 382 -0.46 16.66 4.91
C PRO A 382 -1.16 16.29 6.23
N GLU A 383 -0.48 16.53 7.34
CA GLU A 383 -1.01 16.53 8.72
C GLU A 383 -0.55 17.85 9.37
N LEU A 384 -1.07 18.97 8.87
CA LEU A 384 -0.65 20.32 9.24
C LEU A 384 -1.36 20.83 10.50
N ALA A 385 -2.52 20.26 10.83
CA ALA A 385 -3.29 20.58 12.04
C ALA A 385 -3.66 22.07 12.14
N ALA A 386 -3.91 22.74 11.01
CA ALA A 386 -4.06 24.19 10.94
C ALA A 386 -5.32 24.73 11.64
N GLY A 387 -6.40 23.92 11.69
CA GLY A 387 -7.71 24.33 12.22
C GLY A 387 -7.94 24.08 13.72
N GLY A 388 -7.06 23.34 14.40
CA GLY A 388 -7.28 22.89 15.77
C GLY A 388 -6.71 23.82 16.84
N LYS A 389 -7.25 23.74 18.06
CA LYS A 389 -6.70 24.45 19.22
C LYS A 389 -5.68 23.56 19.95
N PRO A 390 -4.51 24.09 20.31
CA PRO A 390 -3.54 23.34 21.10
C PRO A 390 -4.07 23.06 22.50
N ASP A 391 -3.80 21.87 23.03
CA ASP A 391 -4.03 21.55 24.43
C ASP A 391 -2.92 22.10 25.35
N VAL A 392 -2.98 21.77 26.64
CA VAL A 392 -1.98 22.21 27.64
C VAL A 392 -0.55 21.73 27.36
N HIS A 393 -0.38 20.77 26.46
CA HIS A 393 0.91 20.24 26.01
C HIS A 393 1.29 20.74 24.61
N GLY A 394 0.52 21.66 24.02
CA GLY A 394 0.75 22.17 22.67
C GLY A 394 0.30 21.22 21.55
N ARG A 395 -0.42 20.14 21.89
CA ARG A 395 -0.87 19.14 20.92
C ARG A 395 -2.14 19.61 20.23
N VAL A 396 -2.20 19.48 18.92
CA VAL A 396 -3.38 19.84 18.12
C VAL A 396 -4.00 18.57 17.55
N MET A 397 -5.31 18.41 17.73
CA MET A 397 -6.06 17.31 17.11
C MET A 397 -6.27 17.63 15.64
N LEU A 398 -5.90 16.71 14.73
CA LEU A 398 -6.29 16.80 13.32
C LEU A 398 -7.82 16.80 13.21
N GLN A 399 -8.36 17.42 12.17
CA GLN A 399 -9.80 17.55 11.98
C GLN A 399 -10.22 17.21 10.56
N ASP A 400 -11.46 16.76 10.41
CA ASP A 400 -12.17 16.58 9.15
C ASP A 400 -11.34 15.76 8.14
N TRP A 401 -10.97 16.35 7.00
CA TRP A 401 -10.22 15.65 5.95
C TRP A 401 -8.84 15.18 6.40
N GLU A 402 -8.09 15.97 7.18
CA GLU A 402 -6.77 15.55 7.65
C GLU A 402 -6.86 14.32 8.56
N LEU A 403 -7.81 14.31 9.50
CA LEU A 403 -7.98 13.19 10.43
C LEU A 403 -8.59 11.97 9.74
N GLY A 404 -9.60 12.17 8.89
CA GLY A 404 -10.25 11.10 8.14
C GLY A 404 -9.30 10.43 7.15
N LEU A 405 -8.47 11.20 6.44
CA LEU A 405 -7.44 10.65 5.57
C LEU A 405 -6.34 9.97 6.37
N ALA A 406 -5.89 10.53 7.50
CA ALA A 406 -4.90 9.85 8.36
C ALA A 406 -5.40 8.47 8.80
N LEU A 407 -6.68 8.34 9.16
CA LEU A 407 -7.33 7.07 9.49
C LEU A 407 -7.41 6.15 8.25
N ASN A 408 -7.88 6.66 7.11
CA ASN A 408 -7.95 5.89 5.87
C ASN A 408 -6.57 5.34 5.46
N HIS A 409 -5.53 6.18 5.47
CA HIS A 409 -4.15 5.80 5.16
C HIS A 409 -3.51 4.90 6.21
N ALA A 410 -4.14 4.68 7.38
CA ALA A 410 -3.67 3.67 8.32
C ALA A 410 -4.06 2.26 7.87
N LEU A 411 -5.18 2.12 7.13
CA LEU A 411 -5.76 0.81 6.78
C LEU A 411 -5.76 0.52 5.28
N SER A 412 -5.87 1.53 4.42
CA SER A 412 -6.14 1.43 2.98
C SER A 412 -5.14 2.19 2.10
N TYR A 413 -4.99 1.77 0.84
CA TYR A 413 -4.28 2.53 -0.21
C TYR A 413 -5.22 3.33 -1.11
N ILE A 414 -6.51 3.05 -1.06
CA ILE A 414 -7.53 3.65 -1.92
C ILE A 414 -8.37 4.67 -1.15
N GLN A 415 -9.27 5.36 -1.85
CA GLN A 415 -10.12 6.41 -1.27
C GLN A 415 -10.91 5.93 -0.03
N PRO A 416 -11.24 6.86 0.89
CA PRO A 416 -12.15 6.59 2.00
C PRO A 416 -13.45 5.94 1.54
N ASP A 417 -13.94 4.97 2.31
CA ASP A 417 -15.27 4.41 2.07
C ASP A 417 -16.37 5.48 2.20
N PRO A 418 -17.55 5.28 1.60
CA PRO A 418 -18.61 6.30 1.60
C PRO A 418 -19.05 6.74 3.00
N GLN A 419 -18.99 5.87 4.01
CA GLN A 419 -19.39 6.18 5.38
C GLN A 419 -18.33 7.04 6.08
N LEU A 420 -17.04 6.74 5.90
CA LEU A 420 -15.96 7.59 6.40
C LEU A 420 -15.99 8.97 5.72
N ARG A 421 -16.18 9.02 4.40
CA ARG A 421 -16.35 10.28 3.65
C ARG A 421 -17.51 11.11 4.23
N LYS A 422 -18.66 10.48 4.46
CA LYS A 422 -19.83 11.15 5.05
C LYS A 422 -19.51 11.69 6.45
N ALA A 423 -18.84 10.92 7.30
CA ALA A 423 -18.44 11.36 8.63
C ALA A 423 -17.50 12.57 8.59
N ILE A 424 -16.56 12.61 7.64
CA ILE A 424 -15.67 13.75 7.43
C ILE A 424 -16.47 15.02 7.07
N VAL A 425 -17.32 14.94 6.05
CA VAL A 425 -18.09 16.10 5.55
C VAL A 425 -19.08 16.62 6.58
N GLU A 426 -19.66 15.73 7.41
CA GLU A 426 -20.57 16.10 8.51
C GLU A 426 -19.84 16.65 9.74
N GLY A 427 -18.51 16.79 9.72
CA GLY A 427 -17.72 17.27 10.85
C GLY A 427 -17.66 16.29 12.03
N ARG A 428 -17.91 15.00 11.78
CA ARG A 428 -17.85 13.89 12.75
C ARG A 428 -16.48 13.21 12.78
N MET A 429 -15.42 13.97 12.50
CA MET A 429 -14.01 13.56 12.58
C MET A 429 -13.20 14.64 13.29
N ARG A 430 -13.52 14.93 14.56
CA ARG A 430 -12.85 16.01 15.33
C ARG A 430 -12.45 15.61 16.75
N THR A 431 -12.93 14.47 17.23
CA THR A 431 -12.76 14.01 18.62
C THR A 431 -12.13 12.62 18.70
N ARG A 432 -11.70 12.20 19.89
CA ARG A 432 -11.18 10.84 20.11
C ARG A 432 -12.28 9.79 19.96
N GLU A 433 -13.50 10.15 20.35
CA GLU A 433 -14.70 9.35 20.26
C GLU A 433 -15.08 9.10 18.80
N ASP A 434 -14.92 10.11 17.94
CA ASP A 434 -15.10 9.97 16.49
C ASP A 434 -14.10 8.97 15.89
N VAL A 435 -12.81 9.12 16.23
CA VAL A 435 -11.77 8.19 15.77
C VAL A 435 -12.08 6.78 16.23
N LYS A 436 -12.43 6.60 17.52
CA LYS A 436 -12.78 5.29 18.05
C LYS A 436 -13.95 4.67 17.30
N ARG A 437 -15.01 5.44 17.04
CA ARG A 437 -16.20 4.97 16.29
C ARG A 437 -15.82 4.48 14.90
N GLU A 438 -15.08 5.28 14.13
CA GLU A 438 -14.73 4.92 12.75
C GLU A 438 -13.68 3.81 12.68
N VAL A 439 -12.68 3.80 13.57
CA VAL A 439 -11.68 2.72 13.63
C VAL A 439 -12.36 1.39 14.00
N SER A 440 -13.19 1.36 15.05
CA SER A 440 -13.90 0.13 15.44
C SER A 440 -14.77 -0.38 14.30
N ARG A 441 -15.60 0.49 13.70
CA ARG A 441 -16.40 0.13 12.53
C ARG A 441 -15.54 -0.47 11.41
N MET A 442 -14.45 0.20 11.05
CA MET A 442 -13.62 -0.23 9.93
C MET A 442 -12.86 -1.51 10.23
N LEU A 443 -12.51 -1.79 11.49
CA LEU A 443 -11.85 -3.05 11.88
C LEU A 443 -12.85 -4.21 11.95
N ASP A 444 -14.05 -3.97 12.47
CA ASP A 444 -15.10 -4.99 12.64
C ASP A 444 -15.78 -5.39 11.32
N ASP A 445 -15.75 -4.53 10.30
CA ASP A 445 -16.31 -4.81 8.98
C ASP A 445 -15.31 -5.57 8.10
N ASP A 446 -15.50 -6.89 8.02
CA ASP A 446 -14.67 -7.78 7.18
C ASP A 446 -14.77 -7.46 5.69
N SER A 447 -15.81 -6.77 5.21
CA SER A 447 -15.92 -6.40 3.78
C SER A 447 -14.96 -5.27 3.38
N ILE A 448 -14.45 -4.51 4.37
CA ILE A 448 -13.48 -3.45 4.12
C ILE A 448 -12.09 -4.08 4.01
N ARG A 449 -11.47 -3.97 2.84
CA ARG A 449 -10.11 -4.45 2.62
C ARG A 449 -9.09 -3.59 3.37
N LYS A 450 -8.23 -4.22 4.19
CA LYS A 450 -7.27 -3.55 5.10
C LYS A 450 -5.80 -3.94 4.79
N PRO A 451 -5.30 -3.70 3.58
CA PRO A 451 -4.02 -4.25 3.10
C PRO A 451 -2.81 -3.70 3.87
N ARG A 452 -2.96 -2.56 4.56
CA ARG A 452 -1.87 -1.97 5.35
C ARG A 452 -1.56 -2.72 6.64
N VAL A 453 -2.49 -3.54 7.14
CA VAL A 453 -2.22 -4.42 8.28
C VAL A 453 -1.11 -5.39 7.93
N LEU A 454 -1.22 -6.10 6.80
CA LEU A 454 -0.15 -6.99 6.33
C LEU A 454 1.12 -6.24 5.96
N ARG A 455 1.00 -5.05 5.35
CA ARG A 455 2.18 -4.22 5.08
C ARG A 455 2.95 -3.89 6.35
N PHE A 456 2.29 -3.55 7.46
CA PHE A 456 2.98 -3.30 8.72
C PHE A 456 3.87 -4.49 9.11
N PHE A 457 3.38 -5.72 8.99
CA PHE A 457 4.18 -6.90 9.31
C PHE A 457 5.31 -7.16 8.31
N ARG A 458 5.09 -6.88 7.02
CA ARG A 458 6.15 -6.93 6.01
C ARG A 458 7.25 -5.90 6.33
N ASP A 459 6.89 -4.64 6.54
CA ASP A 459 7.81 -3.58 6.91
C ASP A 459 8.52 -3.85 8.26
N PHE A 460 7.85 -4.52 9.22
CA PHE A 460 8.40 -4.78 10.54
C PHE A 460 9.41 -5.95 10.55
N PHE A 461 9.13 -7.01 9.80
CA PHE A 461 9.94 -8.24 9.78
C PHE A 461 10.80 -8.41 8.52
N ASP A 462 10.54 -7.63 7.47
CA ASP A 462 11.17 -7.71 6.15
C ASP A 462 11.11 -9.14 5.53
N TYR A 463 10.08 -9.94 5.85
CA TYR A 463 10.02 -11.35 5.43
C TYR A 463 9.79 -11.53 3.93
N ASP A 464 9.14 -10.57 3.28
CA ASP A 464 8.90 -10.56 1.83
C ASP A 464 10.19 -10.32 1.03
N LEU A 465 11.24 -9.80 1.68
CA LEU A 465 12.57 -9.66 1.08
C LEU A 465 13.37 -10.96 1.05
N GLY A 466 12.85 -12.07 1.62
CA GLY A 466 13.54 -13.36 1.68
C GLY A 466 14.02 -13.88 0.33
N GLY A 467 13.29 -13.59 -0.76
CA GLY A 467 13.67 -13.97 -2.13
C GLY A 467 14.88 -13.24 -2.70
N TYR A 468 15.31 -12.12 -2.09
CA TYR A 468 16.53 -11.40 -2.48
C TYR A 468 17.78 -11.90 -1.74
N ILE A 469 17.62 -12.80 -0.77
CA ILE A 469 18.75 -13.34 0.00
C ILE A 469 19.47 -14.40 -0.85
N CYS A 470 20.59 -14.01 -1.45
CA CYS A 470 21.48 -14.93 -2.15
C CYS A 470 21.97 -16.05 -1.23
N LYS A 471 21.86 -17.29 -1.69
CA LYS A 471 22.42 -18.47 -1.01
C LYS A 471 23.51 -19.10 -1.88
N ASP A 472 24.53 -19.62 -1.21
CA ASP A 472 25.54 -20.44 -1.86
C ASP A 472 24.91 -21.72 -2.42
N ASN A 473 25.09 -21.96 -3.72
CA ASN A 473 24.52 -23.12 -4.40
C ASN A 473 25.04 -24.44 -3.82
N ALA A 474 26.31 -24.49 -3.38
CA ALA A 474 26.86 -25.69 -2.77
C ALA A 474 26.20 -25.96 -1.40
N ALA A 475 25.96 -24.93 -0.59
CA ALA A 475 25.22 -25.04 0.65
C ALA A 475 23.77 -25.50 0.45
N LEU A 476 23.06 -24.94 -0.54
CA LEU A 476 21.70 -25.37 -0.90
C LEU A 476 21.67 -26.84 -1.37
N ALA A 477 22.63 -27.25 -2.19
CA ALA A 477 22.70 -28.63 -2.67
C ALA A 477 22.87 -29.63 -1.50
N ARG A 478 23.65 -29.26 -0.47
CA ARG A 478 23.86 -30.09 0.73
C ARG A 478 22.59 -30.30 1.56
N THR A 479 21.60 -29.40 1.50
CA THR A 479 20.32 -29.58 2.20
C THR A 479 19.35 -30.49 1.43
N GLY A 480 19.68 -30.88 0.20
CA GLY A 480 18.81 -31.67 -0.67
C GLY A 480 17.84 -30.84 -1.52
N VAL A 481 17.92 -29.51 -1.40
CA VAL A 481 17.22 -28.55 -2.28
C VAL A 481 17.94 -28.51 -3.63
N SER A 482 17.19 -28.33 -4.72
CA SER A 482 17.81 -28.13 -6.04
C SER A 482 18.61 -26.82 -6.05
N ALA A 483 19.92 -26.92 -6.25
CA ALA A 483 20.80 -25.77 -6.43
C ALA A 483 20.91 -25.31 -7.90
N ARG A 484 20.04 -25.81 -8.78
CA ARG A 484 20.03 -25.43 -10.20
C ARG A 484 18.97 -24.36 -10.47
N GLY A 485 19.39 -23.29 -11.15
CA GLY A 485 18.52 -22.23 -11.64
C GLY A 485 17.99 -21.31 -10.52
N THR A 486 16.82 -20.73 -10.76
CA THR A 486 16.18 -19.73 -9.88
C THR A 486 15.14 -20.31 -8.92
N SER A 487 15.05 -21.65 -8.84
CA SER A 487 13.99 -22.36 -8.09
C SER A 487 13.95 -22.02 -6.60
N HIS A 488 15.11 -21.83 -5.95
CA HIS A 488 15.19 -21.39 -4.56
C HIS A 488 14.53 -20.01 -4.38
N TYR A 489 14.95 -19.03 -5.19
CA TYR A 489 14.45 -17.66 -5.13
C TYR A 489 12.94 -17.60 -5.38
N GLN A 490 12.45 -18.32 -6.39
CA GLN A 490 11.02 -18.43 -6.65
C GLN A 490 10.25 -18.99 -5.45
N ALA A 491 10.73 -20.08 -4.84
CA ALA A 491 10.08 -20.64 -3.67
C ALA A 491 10.05 -19.66 -2.49
N MET A 492 11.12 -18.90 -2.26
CA MET A 492 11.14 -17.88 -1.21
C MET A 492 10.15 -16.73 -1.50
N PHE A 493 10.08 -16.24 -2.74
CA PHE A 493 9.07 -15.23 -3.12
C PHE A 493 7.65 -15.77 -2.95
N HIS A 494 7.39 -17.02 -3.34
CA HIS A 494 6.09 -17.66 -3.15
C HIS A 494 5.73 -17.88 -1.68
N ALA A 495 6.71 -18.14 -0.80
CA ALA A 495 6.49 -18.31 0.62
C ALA A 495 5.95 -17.03 1.30
N THR A 496 6.15 -15.85 0.71
CA THR A 496 5.58 -14.58 1.21
C THR A 496 4.07 -14.68 1.42
N ALA A 497 3.33 -15.21 0.44
CA ALA A 497 1.87 -15.34 0.54
C ALA A 497 1.45 -16.35 1.62
N SER A 498 2.22 -17.41 1.80
CA SER A 498 2.02 -18.38 2.89
C SER A 498 2.26 -17.74 4.26
N THR A 499 3.32 -16.93 4.39
CA THR A 499 3.63 -16.19 5.62
C THR A 499 2.58 -15.11 5.90
N ASP A 500 2.12 -14.38 4.89
CA ASP A 500 0.99 -13.44 5.04
C ASP A 500 -0.23 -14.17 5.63
N ARG A 501 -0.55 -15.36 5.10
CA ARG A 501 -1.69 -16.14 5.59
C ARG A 501 -1.49 -16.62 7.03
N LEU A 502 -0.28 -17.00 7.41
CA LEU A 502 0.03 -17.35 8.80
C LEU A 502 -0.19 -16.14 9.72
N ILE A 503 0.25 -14.95 9.31
CA ILE A 503 0.03 -13.71 10.05
C ILE A 503 -1.46 -13.43 10.21
N GLU A 504 -2.25 -13.53 9.13
CA GLU A 504 -3.71 -13.37 9.20
C GLU A 504 -4.35 -14.34 10.19
N LEU A 505 -3.95 -15.61 10.20
CA LEU A 505 -4.49 -16.63 11.12
C LEU A 505 -4.13 -16.33 12.58
N ILE A 506 -2.97 -15.73 12.85
CA ILE A 506 -2.57 -15.31 14.20
C ILE A 506 -3.34 -14.05 14.60
N LEU A 507 -3.48 -13.07 13.70
CA LEU A 507 -4.28 -11.87 13.92
C LEU A 507 -5.75 -12.18 14.18
N GLN A 508 -6.31 -13.18 13.51
CA GLN A 508 -7.68 -13.64 13.76
C GLN A 508 -7.89 -14.17 15.20
N LYS A 509 -6.83 -14.65 15.86
CA LYS A 509 -6.89 -15.05 17.28
C LYS A 509 -6.72 -13.86 18.21
N ASP A 510 -5.94 -12.85 17.78
CA ASP A 510 -5.65 -11.61 18.52
C ASP A 510 -5.12 -11.82 19.95
N GLU A 511 -4.28 -12.85 20.14
CA GLU A 511 -3.69 -13.20 21.43
C GLU A 511 -2.16 -13.19 21.33
N ASP A 512 -1.49 -12.37 22.16
CA ASP A 512 -0.02 -12.30 22.22
C ASP A 512 0.65 -12.20 20.83
N VAL A 513 0.02 -11.51 19.86
CA VAL A 513 0.30 -11.57 18.41
C VAL A 513 1.79 -11.56 18.06
N LEU A 514 2.56 -10.60 18.59
CA LEU A 514 3.99 -10.50 18.27
C LEU A 514 4.81 -11.68 18.82
N LYS A 515 4.48 -12.14 20.02
CA LYS A 515 5.14 -13.30 20.63
C LYS A 515 4.82 -14.56 19.85
N GLU A 516 3.56 -14.79 19.53
CA GLU A 516 3.15 -15.93 18.70
C GLU A 516 3.83 -15.92 17.34
N LEU A 517 3.89 -14.77 16.64
CA LEU A 517 4.62 -14.63 15.38
C LEU A 517 6.11 -14.97 15.49
N LEU A 518 6.74 -14.63 16.61
CA LEU A 518 8.17 -14.89 16.85
C LEU A 518 8.47 -16.32 17.32
N THR A 519 7.51 -17.01 17.92
CA THR A 519 7.76 -18.32 18.56
C THR A 519 7.03 -19.49 17.92
N THR A 520 6.03 -19.22 17.06
CA THR A 520 5.21 -20.27 16.46
C THR A 520 6.05 -21.25 15.64
N GLN A 521 5.64 -22.52 15.69
CA GLN A 521 6.15 -23.59 14.84
C GLN A 521 5.16 -23.94 13.72
N GLN A 522 4.05 -23.21 13.63
CA GLN A 522 3.05 -23.41 12.59
C GLN A 522 3.52 -22.76 11.29
N VAL A 523 3.23 -23.41 10.17
CA VAL A 523 3.49 -22.89 8.83
C VAL A 523 2.24 -23.11 7.99
N VAL A 524 1.93 -22.14 7.14
CA VAL A 524 1.03 -22.36 6.01
C VAL A 524 1.91 -22.84 4.87
N ALA A 525 1.55 -23.96 4.23
CA ALA A 525 2.36 -24.56 3.18
C ALA A 525 1.49 -24.91 1.97
N THR A 526 2.03 -24.66 0.79
CA THR A 526 1.46 -25.02 -0.50
C THR A 526 2.19 -26.23 -1.10
N GLY A 527 1.71 -26.70 -2.26
CA GLY A 527 2.40 -27.74 -3.01
C GLY A 527 3.84 -27.37 -3.40
N ASN A 528 4.15 -26.08 -3.55
CA ASN A 528 5.48 -25.59 -3.92
C ASN A 528 6.48 -25.64 -2.76
N ASP A 529 5.97 -25.66 -1.52
CA ASP A 529 6.81 -25.64 -0.31
C ASP A 529 7.29 -27.03 0.13
N LYS A 530 6.86 -28.08 -0.58
CA LYS A 530 7.24 -29.49 -0.32
C LYS A 530 8.75 -29.71 -0.24
N THR A 531 9.54 -28.88 -0.92
CA THR A 531 11.00 -28.98 -0.91
C THR A 531 11.59 -28.55 0.44
N TYR A 532 10.94 -27.63 1.17
CA TYR A 532 11.44 -27.07 2.42
C TYR A 532 10.76 -27.68 3.65
N PHE A 533 9.43 -27.85 3.62
CA PHE A 533 8.67 -28.39 4.74
C PHE A 533 8.26 -29.85 4.56
N GLY A 534 8.46 -30.42 3.36
CA GLY A 534 8.10 -31.81 3.08
C GLY A 534 9.21 -32.80 3.43
N LYS A 535 8.80 -34.03 3.73
CA LYS A 535 9.69 -35.20 3.84
C LYS A 535 9.64 -35.98 2.53
N LYS A 536 10.79 -36.43 2.02
CA LYS A 536 10.80 -37.42 0.92
C LYS A 536 10.30 -38.76 1.45
N ASN A 537 9.21 -39.26 0.87
CA ASN A 537 8.72 -40.62 1.14
C ASN A 537 9.83 -41.64 0.84
N ASN A 538 9.94 -42.66 1.70
CA ASN A 538 10.75 -43.85 1.45
C ASN A 538 10.11 -44.73 0.34
N LYS A 539 10.75 -45.83 -0.06
CA LYS A 539 10.30 -46.65 -1.20
C LYS A 539 8.88 -47.22 -0.97
N GLU A 540 8.62 -47.75 0.21
CA GLU A 540 7.33 -48.36 0.59
C GLU A 540 6.23 -47.28 0.67
N GLU A 541 6.52 -46.15 1.31
CA GLU A 541 5.61 -44.99 1.39
C GLU A 541 5.27 -44.43 0.00
N ARG A 542 6.18 -44.53 -0.98
CA ARG A 542 5.92 -44.12 -2.38
C ARG A 542 5.01 -45.11 -3.09
N GLU A 543 5.23 -46.41 -2.91
CA GLU A 543 4.39 -47.45 -3.51
C GLU A 543 2.96 -47.36 -2.98
N VAL A 544 2.80 -47.20 -1.66
CA VAL A 544 1.50 -46.95 -1.02
C VAL A 544 0.86 -45.66 -1.53
N ALA A 545 1.58 -44.54 -1.55
CA ALA A 545 1.04 -43.27 -2.03
C ALA A 545 0.65 -43.31 -3.52
N THR A 546 1.36 -44.08 -4.35
CA THR A 546 1.04 -44.27 -5.76
C THR A 546 -0.27 -45.06 -5.92
N LEU A 547 -0.46 -46.11 -5.11
CA LEU A 547 -1.70 -46.87 -5.09
C LEU A 547 -2.90 -46.03 -4.62
N VAL A 548 -2.71 -45.21 -3.58
CA VAL A 548 -3.74 -44.28 -3.09
C VAL A 548 -4.11 -43.28 -4.18
N ARG A 549 -3.12 -42.62 -4.80
CA ARG A 549 -3.38 -41.67 -5.91
C ARG A 549 -4.08 -42.31 -7.09
N LYS A 550 -3.73 -43.56 -7.42
CA LYS A 550 -4.41 -44.30 -8.49
C LYS A 550 -5.89 -44.51 -8.16
N LYS A 551 -6.19 -44.96 -6.93
CA LYS A 551 -7.58 -45.11 -6.46
C LYS A 551 -8.34 -43.79 -6.41
N GLU A 552 -7.71 -42.72 -5.94
CA GLU A 552 -8.31 -41.38 -5.91
C GLU A 552 -8.58 -40.85 -7.32
N ALA A 553 -7.66 -41.07 -8.27
CA ALA A 553 -7.84 -40.70 -9.67
C ALA A 553 -8.95 -41.52 -10.34
N GLU A 554 -9.01 -42.83 -10.06
CA GLU A 554 -10.09 -43.70 -10.53
C GLU A 554 -11.46 -43.26 -9.97
N ALA A 555 -11.55 -43.00 -8.66
CA ALA A 555 -12.77 -42.52 -8.02
C ALA A 555 -13.19 -41.12 -8.50
N LYS A 556 -12.22 -40.23 -8.74
CA LYS A 556 -12.49 -38.91 -9.32
C LYS A 556 -12.99 -39.02 -10.75
N LEU A 557 -12.34 -39.86 -11.57
CA LEU A 557 -12.76 -40.12 -12.94
C LEU A 557 -14.17 -40.71 -12.96
N GLU A 558 -14.47 -41.69 -12.09
CA GLU A 558 -15.81 -42.28 -11.96
C GLU A 558 -16.87 -41.22 -11.63
N LYS A 559 -16.57 -40.33 -10.67
CA LYS A 559 -17.46 -39.22 -10.29
C LYS A 559 -17.65 -38.22 -11.43
N GLU A 560 -16.58 -37.86 -12.15
CA GLU A 560 -16.66 -36.96 -13.31
C GLU A 560 -17.42 -37.61 -14.48
N THR A 561 -17.20 -38.90 -14.74
CA THR A 561 -17.96 -39.64 -15.77
C THR A 561 -19.44 -39.78 -15.41
N ALA A 562 -19.77 -40.00 -14.13
CA ALA A 562 -21.15 -40.01 -13.68
C ALA A 562 -21.82 -38.63 -13.87
N ALA A 563 -21.13 -37.55 -13.49
CA ALA A 563 -21.63 -36.19 -13.70
C ALA A 563 -21.81 -35.84 -15.19
N VAL A 564 -20.91 -36.28 -16.07
CA VAL A 564 -21.06 -36.11 -17.52
C VAL A 564 -22.24 -36.93 -18.05
N ALA A 565 -22.40 -38.18 -17.62
CA ALA A 565 -23.52 -39.03 -18.03
C ALA A 565 -24.88 -38.46 -17.57
N ASP A 566 -24.95 -37.90 -16.35
CA ASP A 566 -26.15 -37.22 -15.85
C ASP A 566 -26.49 -36.00 -16.72
N LEU A 567 -25.49 -35.19 -17.09
CA LEU A 567 -25.66 -34.04 -17.99
C LEU A 567 -26.07 -34.46 -19.41
N GLU A 568 -25.47 -35.51 -19.97
CA GLU A 568 -25.84 -36.04 -21.28
C GLU A 568 -27.29 -36.55 -21.29
N LYS A 569 -27.73 -37.17 -20.19
CA LYS A 569 -29.12 -37.61 -20.03
C LYS A 569 -30.08 -36.42 -19.94
N GLU A 570 -29.75 -35.39 -19.16
CA GLU A 570 -30.55 -34.15 -19.11
C GLU A 570 -30.65 -33.49 -20.49
N ILE A 571 -29.54 -33.42 -21.24
CA ILE A 571 -29.51 -32.89 -22.61
C ILE A 571 -30.39 -33.73 -23.54
N SER A 572 -30.27 -35.06 -23.50
CA SER A 572 -31.08 -35.95 -24.33
C SER A 572 -32.58 -35.84 -24.02
N GLU A 573 -32.96 -35.76 -22.74
CA GLU A 573 -34.35 -35.56 -22.33
C GLU A 573 -34.89 -34.19 -22.78
N LEU A 574 -34.05 -33.15 -22.76
CA LEU A 574 -34.39 -31.83 -23.30
C LEU A 574 -34.51 -31.85 -24.83
N GLU A 575 -33.63 -32.54 -25.54
CA GLU A 575 -33.67 -32.70 -27.00
C GLU A 575 -34.88 -33.53 -27.47
N ASP A 576 -35.24 -34.60 -26.74
CA ASP A 576 -36.41 -35.41 -27.04
C ASP A 576 -37.71 -34.63 -26.77
N LYS A 577 -37.77 -33.84 -25.69
CA LYS A 577 -38.87 -32.89 -25.45
C LYS A 577 -38.96 -31.85 -26.56
N LEU A 578 -37.82 -31.38 -27.08
CA LEU A 578 -37.77 -30.42 -28.19
C LEU A 578 -38.20 -31.03 -29.53
N ARG A 579 -37.92 -32.33 -29.77
CA ARG A 579 -38.32 -33.04 -31.00
C ARG A 579 -39.74 -33.57 -30.99
N ALA A 580 -40.30 -33.86 -29.82
CA ALA A 580 -41.66 -34.37 -29.67
C ALA A 580 -42.74 -33.28 -29.87
N ASP A 581 -42.33 -32.00 -29.94
CA ASP A 581 -43.22 -30.86 -30.16
C ASP A 581 -43.11 -30.36 -31.62
N PRO A 582 -44.12 -30.60 -32.48
CA PRO A 582 -44.07 -30.13 -33.85
C PRO A 582 -44.38 -28.63 -33.89
N GLY A 583 -43.39 -27.83 -34.30
CA GLY A 583 -43.49 -26.49 -34.88
C GLY A 583 -44.64 -25.58 -34.42
N ASP A 584 -44.25 -24.49 -33.75
CA ASP A 584 -45.08 -23.34 -33.31
C ASP A 584 -45.94 -23.57 -32.05
N GLN A 585 -45.29 -23.93 -30.94
CA GLN A 585 -45.62 -23.49 -29.56
C GLN A 585 -44.63 -24.12 -28.57
N VAL A 586 -43.39 -23.64 -28.50
CA VAL A 586 -42.50 -24.03 -27.38
C VAL A 586 -43.01 -23.31 -26.12
N PRO A 587 -43.45 -24.01 -25.05
CA PRO A 587 -43.89 -23.36 -23.82
C PRO A 587 -42.71 -22.61 -23.17
N PRO A 588 -42.89 -21.40 -22.59
CA PRO A 588 -41.81 -20.62 -21.98
C PRO A 588 -41.08 -21.33 -20.83
N GLU A 589 -41.67 -22.39 -20.28
CA GLU A 589 -41.15 -23.14 -19.13
C GLU A 589 -39.87 -23.94 -19.45
N LEU A 590 -39.60 -24.24 -20.74
CA LEU A 590 -38.38 -24.96 -21.16
C LEU A 590 -37.12 -24.09 -21.24
N LEU A 591 -37.24 -22.76 -21.08
CA LEU A 591 -36.10 -21.83 -21.02
C LEU A 591 -35.59 -21.58 -19.59
N VAL A 592 -36.26 -22.11 -18.55
CA VAL A 592 -36.05 -21.70 -17.14
C VAL A 592 -35.39 -22.78 -16.26
N ASN A 593 -35.20 -24.01 -16.75
CA ASN A 593 -34.57 -25.09 -15.96
C ASN A 593 -33.04 -25.17 -16.08
N GLY A 594 -32.38 -24.23 -16.76
CA GLY A 594 -31.01 -23.89 -16.41
C GLY A 594 -31.05 -23.21 -15.04
N SER A 595 -30.24 -23.66 -14.07
CA SER A 595 -30.18 -23.09 -12.72
C SER A 595 -29.76 -21.61 -12.75
N PHE A 596 -30.72 -20.72 -13.05
CA PHE A 596 -30.60 -19.28 -12.88
C PHE A 596 -31.29 -18.95 -11.56
N SER A 597 -30.51 -18.94 -10.48
CA SER A 597 -31.00 -18.60 -9.14
C SER A 597 -31.42 -17.12 -9.02
N LYS A 598 -31.15 -16.28 -10.02
CA LYS A 598 -31.56 -14.88 -10.12
C LYS A 598 -31.73 -14.47 -11.58
N VAL A 599 -32.87 -13.83 -11.91
CA VAL A 599 -33.06 -13.10 -13.16
C VAL A 599 -33.13 -11.61 -12.80
N THR A 600 -32.20 -10.84 -13.37
CA THR A 600 -32.18 -9.37 -13.25
C THR A 600 -32.63 -8.80 -14.58
N PHE A 601 -33.70 -8.00 -14.56
CA PHE A 601 -34.19 -7.33 -15.76
C PHE A 601 -33.47 -5.98 -15.89
N GLU A 602 -32.86 -5.73 -17.04
CA GLU A 602 -32.44 -4.38 -17.42
C GLU A 602 -33.57 -3.71 -18.23
N GLU A 603 -33.77 -2.42 -18.04
CA GLU A 603 -34.81 -1.62 -18.71
C GLU A 603 -34.61 -1.67 -20.24
N PRO A 604 -35.59 -2.15 -21.03
CA PRO A 604 -35.66 -1.84 -22.44
C PRO A 604 -36.08 -0.37 -22.59
N ASP A 605 -35.52 0.35 -23.57
CA ASP A 605 -35.82 1.76 -23.82
C ASP A 605 -37.35 2.04 -23.80
N ASN A 606 -37.77 2.96 -22.93
CA ASN A 606 -39.14 3.46 -22.72
C ASN A 606 -40.14 2.53 -21.97
N TRP A 607 -39.67 1.66 -21.08
CA TRP A 607 -40.50 0.91 -20.13
C TRP A 607 -40.19 1.32 -18.68
N GLU A 608 -41.21 1.74 -17.90
CA GLU A 608 -41.09 1.88 -16.44
C GLU A 608 -41.42 0.53 -15.79
N LEU A 609 -40.38 -0.23 -15.39
CA LEU A 609 -40.50 -1.47 -14.62
C LEU A 609 -40.26 -1.19 -13.13
N GLU A 610 -40.98 -1.87 -12.23
CA GLU A 610 -40.66 -1.84 -10.79
C GLU A 610 -39.27 -2.48 -10.57
N LYS A 611 -38.28 -1.70 -10.09
CA LYS A 611 -36.92 -2.20 -9.86
C LYS A 611 -36.91 -3.20 -8.70
N GLY A 612 -36.61 -4.47 -8.99
CA GLY A 612 -36.42 -5.52 -8.00
C GLY A 612 -35.90 -6.84 -8.60
N THR A 613 -35.32 -7.69 -7.76
CA THR A 613 -34.92 -9.06 -8.12
C THR A 613 -36.06 -10.02 -7.78
N LEU A 614 -36.63 -10.69 -8.78
CA LEU A 614 -37.62 -11.74 -8.53
C LEU A 614 -36.92 -13.03 -8.09
N ASN A 615 -37.42 -13.64 -7.01
CA ASN A 615 -36.99 -14.99 -6.63
C ASN A 615 -37.85 -16.07 -7.32
N GLN A 616 -37.40 -17.32 -7.27
CA GLN A 616 -38.10 -18.45 -7.92
C GLN A 616 -39.55 -18.62 -7.45
N THR A 617 -39.86 -18.27 -6.20
CA THR A 617 -41.22 -18.37 -5.65
C THR A 617 -42.14 -17.32 -6.25
N GLU A 618 -41.66 -16.09 -6.44
CA GLU A 618 -42.44 -15.00 -7.06
C GLU A 618 -42.69 -15.24 -8.55
N LEU A 619 -41.68 -15.77 -9.26
CA LEU A 619 -41.81 -16.21 -10.66
C LEU A 619 -42.83 -17.33 -10.81
N ALA A 620 -42.82 -18.32 -9.90
CA ALA A 620 -43.77 -19.43 -9.93
C ALA A 620 -45.23 -19.01 -9.65
N THR A 621 -45.45 -17.88 -8.97
CA THR A 621 -46.79 -17.34 -8.68
C THR A 621 -47.35 -16.40 -9.73
N GLY A 622 -46.60 -16.12 -10.81
CA GLY A 622 -47.08 -15.28 -11.93
C GLY A 622 -47.24 -13.80 -11.57
N LYS A 623 -46.35 -13.26 -10.73
CA LYS A 623 -46.37 -11.84 -10.34
C LYS A 623 -46.10 -10.95 -11.57
N VAL A 624 -47.08 -10.11 -11.91
CA VAL A 624 -46.99 -9.14 -13.02
C VAL A 624 -46.14 -7.95 -12.58
N VAL A 625 -45.11 -7.63 -13.36
CA VAL A 625 -44.15 -6.55 -13.08
C VAL A 625 -44.25 -5.37 -14.05
N ALA A 626 -44.95 -5.52 -15.19
CA ALA A 626 -45.39 -4.40 -16.03
C ALA A 626 -46.59 -4.77 -16.92
N VAL A 627 -47.41 -3.78 -17.29
CA VAL A 627 -48.53 -3.96 -18.23
C VAL A 627 -48.56 -2.82 -19.26
N ARG A 628 -48.57 -3.14 -20.55
CA ARG A 628 -48.78 -2.15 -21.62
C ARG A 628 -49.62 -2.73 -22.76
N GLY A 629 -50.84 -2.22 -22.89
CA GLY A 629 -51.80 -2.71 -23.88
C GLY A 629 -52.27 -4.13 -23.53
N VAL A 630 -52.19 -5.05 -24.48
CA VAL A 630 -52.50 -6.49 -24.28
C VAL A 630 -51.30 -7.31 -23.79
N VAL A 631 -50.13 -6.69 -23.62
CA VAL A 631 -48.92 -7.36 -23.16
C VAL A 631 -48.76 -7.14 -21.65
N THR A 632 -48.68 -8.26 -20.93
CA THR A 632 -48.51 -8.33 -19.47
C THR A 632 -47.19 -9.07 -19.24
N LEU A 633 -46.28 -8.49 -18.47
CA LEU A 633 -44.93 -9.00 -18.23
C LEU A 633 -44.80 -9.53 -16.81
#